data_AF-A0A929DWW9-F1
#
_entry.id   AF-A0A929DWW9-F1
#
_cell.length_a   1.000
_cell.length_b   1.000
_cell.length_c   1.000
_cell.angle_alpha   90.00
_cell.angle_beta   90.00
_cell.angle_gamma   90.00
#
_symmetry.space_group_name_H-M   'P 1'
#
loop_
_entity.id
_entity.type
_entity.pdbx_description
1 polymer ?
#
loop_
_entity_poly.entity_id
_entity_poly.type
_entity_poly.pdbx_seq_one_letter_code
_entity_poly.pdbx_strand_id
1 'polypeptide(L)'
;MKKLLLIEPAPKVEYRIRGVHYFERLSNRDYFRKSSLALGVLAGLTPPDWEIKILQEPTDEIDFGIKVDLVGITTVTHTVKRGYEIADEFRKRGVMVIMGGIHATVLFNEALNHCDSVCIGEA
;
A
#
# COMPACT_ATOMS: atom_id res chain seq x y z
N MET A 1 -18.54 -12.11 7.39
CA MET A 1 -17.45 -11.27 7.92
C MET A 1 -16.81 -10.60 6.72
N LYS A 2 -16.68 -9.28 6.73
CA LYS A 2 -16.05 -8.53 5.61
C LYS A 2 -14.53 -8.61 5.74
N LYS A 3 -13.78 -8.45 4.65
CA LYS A 3 -12.32 -8.58 4.63
C LYS A 3 -11.66 -7.31 4.13
N LEU A 4 -10.81 -6.72 4.97
CA LEU A 4 -10.02 -5.53 4.68
C LEU A 4 -8.53 -5.89 4.59
N LEU A 5 -7.90 -5.51 3.49
CA LEU A 5 -6.46 -5.59 3.32
C LEU A 5 -5.84 -4.20 3.42
N LEU A 6 -4.95 -4.00 4.38
CA LEU A 6 -4.19 -2.77 4.55
C LEU A 6 -2.76 -3.00 4.04
N ILE A 7 -2.29 -2.12 3.15
CA ILE A 7 -1.01 -2.28 2.47
C ILE A 7 -0.13 -1.04 2.68
N GLU A 8 1.11 -1.27 3.10
CA GLU A 8 2.20 -0.28 3.03
C GLU A 8 3.22 -0.72 1.97
N PRO A 9 3.29 -0.03 0.82
CA PRO A 9 4.23 -0.38 -0.25
C PRO A 9 5.67 -0.01 0.11
N ALA A 10 6.64 -0.75 -0.44
CA ALA A 10 8.05 -0.37 -0.42
C ALA A 10 8.44 0.36 -1.70
N PRO A 11 9.45 1.24 -1.64
CA PRO A 11 10.03 1.75 -2.87
C PRO A 11 10.62 0.59 -3.69
N LYS A 12 10.43 0.64 -5.01
CA LYS A 12 11.34 -0.08 -5.90
C LYS A 12 12.68 0.65 -5.82
N VAL A 13 13.65 0.06 -5.13
CA VAL A 13 14.99 0.62 -5.09
C VAL A 13 15.66 0.35 -6.43
N GLU A 14 15.77 1.38 -7.25
CA GLU A 14 16.60 1.37 -8.46
C GLU A 14 17.91 2.08 -8.12
N TYR A 15 18.99 1.30 -7.94
CA TYR A 15 20.32 1.89 -7.82
C TYR A 15 20.82 2.28 -9.21
N ARG A 16 21.08 3.58 -9.41
CA ARG A 16 21.91 4.08 -10.51
C ARG A 16 23.32 4.36 -10.01
N ILE A 17 24.17 3.34 -9.97
CA ILE A 17 25.60 3.53 -9.76
C ILE A 17 26.26 3.52 -11.15
N ARG A 18 26.87 4.64 -11.55
CA ARG A 18 27.66 4.76 -12.80
C ARG A 18 26.93 4.35 -14.09
N GLY A 19 25.63 4.59 -14.19
CA GLY A 19 24.86 4.33 -15.42
C GLY A 19 24.46 2.88 -15.65
N VAL A 20 24.68 2.00 -14.67
CA VAL A 20 24.20 0.61 -14.70
C VAL A 20 22.94 0.51 -13.84
N HIS A 21 21.89 -0.11 -14.40
CA HIS A 21 20.66 -0.41 -13.66
C HIS A 21 20.92 -1.63 -12.76
N TYR A 22 20.95 -1.42 -11.45
CA TYR A 22 20.93 -2.52 -10.48
C TYR A 22 19.50 -2.74 -10.00
N PHE A 23 18.91 -3.87 -10.40
CA PHE A 23 17.66 -4.38 -9.84
C PHE A 23 17.96 -5.24 -8.62
N GLU A 24 18.38 -4.64 -7.52
CA GLU A 24 18.40 -5.35 -6.24
C GLU A 24 17.09 -5.05 -5.51
N ARG A 25 16.22 -6.06 -5.43
CA ARG A 25 15.32 -6.13 -4.25
C ARG A 25 16.26 -6.17 -3.06
N LEU A 26 16.30 -5.10 -2.26
CA LEU A 26 16.98 -5.15 -0.97
C LEU A 26 16.55 -6.45 -0.29
N SER A 27 17.54 -7.25 0.08
CA SER A 27 17.28 -8.55 0.68
C SER A 27 16.42 -8.35 1.93
N ASN A 28 15.49 -9.28 2.21
CA ASN A 28 14.66 -9.26 3.42
C ASN A 28 15.47 -9.14 4.73
N ARG A 29 16.81 -9.33 4.70
CA ARG A 29 17.68 -9.23 5.86
C ARG A 29 18.09 -7.81 6.25
N ASP A 30 18.02 -6.84 5.34
CA ASP A 30 18.54 -5.48 5.58
C ASP A 30 17.43 -4.44 5.81
N TYR A 31 16.16 -4.81 5.57
CA TYR A 31 15.02 -3.95 5.80
C TYR A 31 14.47 -4.15 7.22
N PHE A 32 14.74 -3.20 8.11
CA PHE A 32 14.13 -3.16 9.43
C PHE A 32 12.60 -3.13 9.26
N ARG A 33 11.89 -4.10 9.87
CA ARG A 33 10.42 -4.16 9.84
C ARG A 33 9.86 -2.93 10.53
N LYS A 34 9.53 -1.91 9.76
CA LYS A 34 9.00 -0.65 10.25
C LYS A 34 7.50 -0.80 10.45
N SER A 35 7.02 -1.37 11.54
CA SER A 35 5.57 -1.44 11.78
C SER A 35 4.92 -0.05 11.67
N SER A 36 4.01 0.15 10.71
CA SER A 36 3.25 1.39 10.62
C SER A 36 2.23 1.45 11.75
N LEU A 37 2.48 2.35 12.71
CA LEU A 37 1.56 2.63 13.79
C LEU A 37 0.19 3.07 13.25
N ALA A 38 0.16 3.85 12.16
CA ALA A 38 -1.07 4.33 11.55
C ALA A 38 -1.97 3.17 11.07
N LEU A 39 -1.41 2.15 10.41
CA LEU A 39 -2.20 0.98 10.00
C LEU A 39 -2.64 0.14 11.19
N GLY A 40 -1.84 0.06 12.25
CA GLY A 40 -2.22 -0.59 13.50
C GLY A 40 -3.38 0.10 14.22
N VAL A 41 -3.38 1.44 14.27
CA VAL A 41 -4.48 2.24 14.82
C VAL A 41 -5.73 2.06 13.98
N LEU A 42 -5.63 2.17 12.65
CA LEU A 42 -6.76 1.95 11.75
C LEU A 42 -7.36 0.55 11.93
N ALA A 43 -6.52 -0.49 12.04
CA ALA A 43 -6.99 -1.84 12.29
C ALA A 43 -7.73 -1.98 13.63
N GLY A 44 -7.26 -1.30 14.69
CA GLY A 44 -7.92 -1.30 15.99
C GLY A 44 -9.23 -0.50 16.05
N LEU A 45 -9.39 0.52 15.20
CA LEU A 45 -10.60 1.34 15.10
C LEU A 45 -11.63 0.80 14.10
N THR A 46 -11.21 -0.12 13.23
CA THR A 46 -12.11 -0.73 12.25
C THR A 46 -13.17 -1.58 12.97
N PRO A 47 -14.45 -1.54 12.55
CA PRO A 47 -15.53 -2.30 13.20
C PRO A 47 -15.23 -3.81 13.30
N PRO A 48 -15.67 -4.48 14.37
CA PRO A 48 -15.31 -5.87 14.68
C PRO A 48 -15.88 -6.92 13.70
N ASP A 49 -16.82 -6.54 12.82
CA ASP A 49 -17.34 -7.41 11.76
C ASP A 49 -16.43 -7.50 10.52
N TRP A 50 -15.27 -6.83 10.57
CA TRP A 50 -14.21 -6.90 9.58
C TRP A 50 -13.03 -7.77 10.05
N GLU A 51 -12.60 -8.66 9.17
CA GLU A 51 -11.33 -9.37 9.24
C GLU A 51 -10.26 -8.51 8.56
N ILE A 52 -9.17 -8.21 9.27
CA ILE A 52 -8.15 -7.26 8.80
C ILE A 52 -6.83 -7.98 8.63
N LYS A 53 -6.20 -7.79 7.47
CA LYS A 53 -4.82 -8.22 7.21
C LYS A 53 -3.98 -6.99 6.88
N ILE A 54 -2.84 -6.84 7.55
CA ILE A 54 -1.84 -5.82 7.22
C ILE A 54 -0.71 -6.51 6.46
N LEU A 55 -0.33 -5.95 5.31
CA LEU A 55 0.83 -6.35 4.52
C LEU A 55 1.79 -5.16 4.38
N GLN A 56 3.07 -5.44 4.52
CA GLN A 56 4.12 -4.45 4.40
C GLN A 56 5.22 -4.95 3.47
N GLU A 57 5.34 -4.35 2.29
CA GLU A 57 6.51 -4.60 1.45
C GLU A 57 7.76 -3.95 2.09
N PRO A 58 8.97 -4.50 1.88
CA PRO A 58 9.27 -5.71 1.12
C PRO A 58 9.13 -6.99 1.97
N THR A 59 8.82 -6.87 3.26
CA THR A 59 8.78 -8.00 4.21
C THR A 59 7.71 -9.03 3.83
N ASP A 60 6.53 -8.57 3.43
CA ASP A 60 5.40 -9.39 3.03
C ASP A 60 5.22 -9.38 1.51
N GLU A 61 4.92 -10.55 0.94
CA GLU A 61 4.51 -10.66 -0.46
C GLU A 61 3.01 -10.42 -0.62
N ILE A 62 2.65 -9.67 -1.66
CA ILE A 62 1.24 -9.38 -1.98
C ILE A 62 0.70 -10.46 -2.90
N ASP A 63 -0.21 -11.29 -2.39
CA ASP A 63 -1.05 -12.16 -3.21
C ASP A 63 -2.22 -11.35 -3.79
N PHE A 64 -2.10 -10.96 -5.07
CA PHE A 64 -3.17 -10.24 -5.77
C PHE A 64 -4.42 -11.09 -6.05
N GLY A 65 -4.36 -12.42 -5.84
CA GLY A 65 -5.50 -13.33 -5.95
C GLY A 65 -6.34 -13.40 -4.66
N ILE A 66 -5.88 -12.78 -3.57
CA ILE A 66 -6.56 -12.83 -2.27
C ILE A 66 -7.99 -12.28 -2.37
N LYS A 67 -8.94 -13.02 -1.77
CA LYS A 67 -10.35 -12.61 -1.73
C LYS A 67 -10.57 -11.65 -0.57
N VAL A 68 -10.73 -10.37 -0.90
CA VAL A 68 -10.98 -9.27 0.05
C VAL A 68 -12.09 -8.36 -0.49
N ASP A 69 -12.81 -7.70 0.40
CA ASP A 69 -13.91 -6.80 0.04
C ASP A 69 -13.42 -5.37 -0.18
N LEU A 70 -12.33 -4.98 0.47
CA LEU A 70 -11.74 -3.64 0.41
C LEU A 70 -10.22 -3.70 0.57
N VAL A 71 -9.51 -2.83 -0.14
CA VAL A 71 -8.08 -2.60 0.01
C VAL A 71 -7.83 -1.15 0.42
N GLY A 72 -7.12 -0.95 1.52
CA GLY A 72 -6.58 0.35 1.95
C GLY A 72 -5.08 0.40 1.70
N ILE A 73 -4.60 1.43 1.00
CA ILE A 73 -3.16 1.59 0.71
C ILE A 73 -2.70 2.93 1.29
N THR A 74 -1.71 2.91 2.18
CA THR A 74 -1.06 4.13 2.67
C THR A 74 0.24 4.38 1.92
N THR A 75 0.44 5.59 1.40
CA THR A 75 1.63 5.94 0.62
C THR A 75 2.24 7.27 1.01
N VAL A 76 3.56 7.33 0.84
CA VAL A 76 4.37 8.55 0.86
C VAL A 76 5.01 8.72 -0.52
N THR A 77 5.58 9.89 -0.81
CA THR A 77 6.03 10.24 -2.17
C THR A 77 7.00 9.24 -2.81
N HIS A 78 7.90 8.64 -2.05
CA HIS A 78 8.85 7.68 -2.61
C HIS A 78 8.26 6.27 -2.82
N THR A 79 7.08 5.96 -2.24
CA THR A 79 6.39 4.67 -2.40
C THR A 79 5.16 4.75 -3.29
N VAL A 80 4.71 5.97 -3.64
CA VAL A 80 3.44 6.18 -4.34
C VAL A 80 3.36 5.43 -5.68
N LYS A 81 4.43 5.42 -6.48
CA LYS A 81 4.43 4.72 -7.77
C LYS A 81 4.14 3.23 -7.60
N ARG A 82 4.73 2.61 -6.57
CA ARG A 82 4.45 1.22 -6.21
C ARG A 82 3.03 1.05 -5.68
N GLY A 83 2.56 2.00 -4.87
CA GLY A 83 1.17 2.05 -4.41
C GLY A 83 0.16 2.10 -5.55
N TYR A 84 0.40 2.90 -6.59
CA TYR A 84 -0.43 2.97 -7.79
C TYR A 84 -0.45 1.65 -8.56
N GLU A 85 0.71 1.01 -8.76
CA GLU A 85 0.75 -0.33 -9.37
C GLU A 85 -0.10 -1.35 -8.61
N ILE A 86 -0.01 -1.33 -7.27
CA ILE A 86 -0.79 -2.24 -6.41
C ILE A 86 -2.29 -1.92 -6.52
N ALA A 87 -2.64 -0.63 -6.45
CA ALA A 87 -4.02 -0.17 -6.56
C ALA A 87 -4.66 -0.58 -7.88
N ASP A 88 -3.96 -0.34 -8.99
CA ASP A 88 -4.42 -0.69 -10.33
C ASP A 88 -4.62 -2.20 -10.49
N GLU A 89 -3.73 -3.03 -9.94
CA GLU A 89 -3.88 -4.48 -9.99
C GLU A 89 -5.09 -5.00 -9.20
N PHE A 90 -5.42 -4.41 -8.04
CA PHE A 90 -6.64 -4.76 -7.32
C PHE A 90 -7.91 -4.28 -8.04
N ARG A 91 -7.88 -3.06 -8.60
CA ARG A 91 -9.01 -2.51 -9.37
C ARG A 91 -9.30 -3.32 -10.64
N LYS A 92 -8.27 -3.77 -11.36
CA LYS A 92 -8.43 -4.69 -12.50
C LYS A 92 -9.18 -5.98 -12.13
N ARG A 93 -9.18 -6.34 -10.85
CA ARG A 93 -9.86 -7.52 -10.30
C ARG A 93 -11.24 -7.21 -9.71
N GLY A 94 -11.70 -5.97 -9.85
CA GLY A 94 -12.99 -5.51 -9.32
C GLY A 94 -13.01 -5.31 -7.81
N VAL A 95 -11.84 -5.23 -7.15
CA VAL A 95 -11.74 -4.95 -5.72
C VAL A 95 -11.67 -3.43 -5.53
N MET A 96 -12.47 -2.92 -4.59
CA MET A 96 -12.47 -1.50 -4.25
C MET A 96 -11.16 -1.11 -3.53
N VAL A 97 -10.57 0.01 -3.94
CA VAL A 97 -9.31 0.52 -3.39
C VAL A 97 -9.48 1.94 -2.86
N ILE A 98 -9.09 2.14 -1.60
CA ILE A 98 -8.97 3.45 -0.97
C ILE A 98 -7.49 3.74 -0.75
N MET A 99 -7.04 4.92 -1.18
CA MET A 99 -5.68 5.39 -0.92
C MET A 99 -5.65 6.47 0.17
N GLY A 100 -4.65 6.41 1.02
CA GLY A 100 -4.38 7.39 2.07
C GLY A 100 -2.88 7.66 2.22
N GLY A 101 -2.52 8.36 3.30
CA GLY A 101 -1.17 8.82 3.55
C GLY A 101 -0.88 10.18 2.90
N ILE A 102 0.23 10.80 3.31
CA ILE A 102 0.52 12.22 2.99
C ILE A 102 0.57 12.49 1.49
N HIS A 103 1.03 11.54 0.67
CA HIS A 103 1.08 11.76 -0.77
C HIS A 103 -0.33 11.79 -1.36
N ALA A 104 -1.18 10.80 -1.04
CA ALA A 104 -2.55 10.77 -1.51
C ALA A 104 -3.37 11.97 -0.98
N THR A 105 -3.08 12.44 0.25
CA THR A 105 -3.68 13.65 0.81
C THR A 105 -3.32 14.92 0.00
N VAL A 106 -2.04 15.11 -0.32
CA VAL A 106 -1.55 16.34 -0.99
C VAL A 106 -1.83 16.32 -2.50
N LEU A 107 -1.75 15.15 -3.14
CA LEU A 107 -1.92 14.96 -4.58
C LEU A 107 -3.12 14.06 -4.90
N PHE A 108 -4.25 14.30 -4.22
CA PHE A 108 -5.45 13.46 -4.35
C PHE A 108 -5.97 13.35 -5.78
N ASN A 109 -5.90 14.42 -6.59
CA ASN A 109 -6.29 14.39 -8.01
C ASN A 109 -5.43 13.41 -8.83
N GLU A 110 -4.14 13.28 -8.50
CA GLU A 110 -3.26 12.29 -9.12
C GLU A 110 -3.64 10.88 -8.64
N ALA A 111 -3.81 10.70 -7.32
CA ALA A 111 -4.12 9.42 -6.72
C ALA A 111 -5.47 8.84 -7.20
N LEU A 112 -6.48 9.68 -7.43
CA LEU A 112 -7.80 9.26 -7.93
C LEU A 112 -7.76 8.61 -9.32
N ASN A 113 -6.67 8.75 -10.08
CA ASN A 113 -6.52 7.98 -11.32
C ASN A 113 -6.32 6.48 -11.05
N HIS A 114 -5.85 6.12 -9.84
CA HIS A 114 -5.43 4.78 -9.46
C HIS A 114 -6.31 4.12 -8.38
N CYS A 115 -7.22 4.86 -7.74
CA CYS A 115 -8.09 4.35 -6.67
C CYS A 115 -9.55 4.77 -6.85
N ASP A 116 -10.45 4.15 -6.08
CA ASP A 116 -11.88 4.48 -6.11
C ASP A 116 -12.23 5.62 -5.14
N SER A 117 -11.41 5.83 -4.11
CA SER A 117 -11.52 6.97 -3.20
C SER A 117 -10.17 7.31 -2.55
N VAL A 118 -10.03 8.56 -2.11
CA VAL A 118 -8.87 9.04 -1.36
C VAL A 118 -9.31 9.49 0.03
N CYS A 119 -8.64 8.99 1.06
CA CYS A 119 -8.73 9.52 2.41
C CYS A 119 -7.78 10.72 2.56
N ILE A 120 -8.34 11.89 2.87
CA ILE A 120 -7.60 13.14 3.08
C ILE A 120 -7.41 13.34 4.59
N GLY A 121 -6.16 13.38 5.04
CA GLY A 121 -5.82 13.45 6.46
C GLY A 121 -5.81 12.07 7.13
N GLU A 122 -6.19 12.03 8.41
CA GLU A 122 -6.31 10.78 9.18
C GLU A 122 -7.63 10.07 8.87
N ALA A 123 -7.59 8.74 8.86
CA ALA A 123 -8.72 7.86 8.55
C ALA A 123 -9.55 7.49 9.80
#